data_AF-A0AAV7LMP9-F1
#
_entry.id   AF-A0AAV7LMP9-F1
#
_cell.length_a   1.000
_cell.length_b   1.000
_cell.length_c   1.000
_cell.angle_alpha   90.00
_cell.angle_beta   90.00
_cell.angle_gamma   90.00
#
_symmetry.space_group_name_H-M   'P 1'
#
loop_
_entity.id
_entity.type
_entity.pdbx_description
1 polymer ?
#
loop_
_entity_poly.entity_id
_entity_poly.type
_entity_poly.pdbx_seq_one_letter_code
_entity_poly.pdbx_strand_id
1 'polypeptide(L)'
;MEEGEEPMGLGKTGHGGRLDMSHGFVRHIRRNQMARDDYDKEVKEAKEKQKPRCTPGPSRPKKPDQPVYHPRQGGLKRATSKQEKEESGSSSSNEPDPCGSELFCLEYEADGGEITAVTVCKEDDPELVTAKICSRNKLDPLMRQALKQRIREEMAKRKVQR
;
A
#
# COMPACT_ATOMS: atom_id res chain seq x y z
N MET A 1 63.41 0.17 56.24
CA MET A 1 63.97 0.49 54.91
C MET A 1 64.05 -0.86 54.22
N GLU A 2 63.21 -1.22 53.26
CA GLU A 2 62.78 -0.42 52.11
C GLU A 2 61.50 -1.09 51.57
N GLU A 3 60.46 -0.30 51.29
CA GLU A 3 59.23 -0.78 50.68
C GLU A 3 59.42 -0.95 49.17
N GLY A 4 58.89 -2.06 48.61
CA GLY A 4 58.87 -2.31 47.18
C GLY A 4 57.69 -1.56 46.53
N GLU A 5 57.99 -0.50 45.79
CA GLU A 5 57.03 0.22 44.96
C GLU A 5 56.88 -0.48 43.58
N GLU A 6 55.69 -1.03 43.35
CA GLU A 6 55.17 -1.41 42.04
C GLU A 6 54.88 -0.15 41.19
N PRO A 7 55.43 0.01 39.97
CA PRO A 7 54.98 1.04 39.07
C PRO A 7 53.66 0.60 38.42
N MET A 8 52.54 0.97 39.06
CA MET A 8 51.20 1.01 38.45
C MET A 8 51.22 1.99 37.26
N GLY A 9 51.63 1.48 36.10
CA GLY A 9 51.55 2.15 34.81
C GLY A 9 50.08 2.36 34.42
N LEU A 10 49.54 3.50 34.86
CA LEU A 10 48.20 3.99 34.57
C LEU A 10 48.05 4.24 33.06
N GLY A 11 47.76 3.19 32.29
CA GLY A 11 47.41 3.25 30.88
C GLY A 11 46.05 3.93 30.67
N LYS A 12 46.01 5.26 30.80
CA LYS A 12 44.87 6.08 30.37
C LYS A 12 44.79 6.04 28.84
N THR A 13 44.08 5.06 28.28
CA THR A 13 43.68 5.08 26.86
C THR A 13 42.21 5.50 26.71
N GLY A 14 41.84 6.60 27.36
CA GLY A 14 40.65 7.34 26.97
C GLY A 14 40.98 8.18 25.75
N HIS A 15 40.82 7.63 24.54
CA HIS A 15 40.97 8.41 23.31
C HIS A 15 39.80 9.39 23.25
N GLY A 16 40.08 10.67 23.52
CA GLY A 16 39.06 11.71 23.58
C GLY A 16 38.28 11.79 22.27
N GLY A 17 36.96 11.56 22.33
CA GLY A 17 35.92 11.86 21.33
C GLY A 17 36.09 11.35 19.88
N ARG A 18 37.29 10.96 19.47
CA ARG A 18 37.66 10.63 18.11
C ARG A 18 37.65 9.12 17.96
N LEU A 19 36.81 8.68 17.05
CA LEU A 19 36.63 7.27 16.73
C LEU A 19 37.96 6.62 16.31
N ASP A 20 38.27 5.46 16.90
CA ASP A 20 39.38 4.64 16.45
C ASP A 20 39.05 4.02 15.08
N MET A 21 39.78 4.45 14.05
CA MET A 21 39.62 3.93 12.69
C MET A 21 40.36 2.60 12.47
N SER A 22 41.30 2.25 13.36
CA SER A 22 42.18 1.11 13.22
C SER A 22 41.52 -0.19 13.72
N HIS A 23 40.54 -0.10 14.62
CA HIS A 23 39.91 -1.27 15.21
C HIS A 23 38.41 -1.09 15.54
N GLY A 24 37.76 -2.16 16.01
CA GLY A 24 36.43 -2.14 16.61
C GLY A 24 35.30 -1.78 15.65
N PHE A 25 34.83 -0.54 15.71
CA PHE A 25 33.59 -0.08 15.08
C PHE A 25 33.74 0.15 13.57
N VAL A 26 34.78 0.86 13.12
CA VAL A 26 35.00 1.14 11.68
C VAL A 26 35.32 -0.14 10.90
N ARG A 27 35.99 -1.10 11.53
CA ARG A 27 36.20 -2.44 10.94
C ARG A 27 34.89 -3.20 10.74
N HIS A 28 33.96 -3.10 11.70
CA HIS A 28 32.64 -3.71 11.57
C HIS A 28 31.80 -3.06 10.47
N ILE A 29 31.81 -1.72 10.36
CA ILE A 29 31.12 -1.03 9.26
C ILE A 29 31.65 -1.49 7.91
N ARG A 30 32.98 -1.53 7.73
CA ARG A 30 33.59 -2.03 6.49
C ARG A 30 33.18 -3.47 6.19
N ARG A 31 33.24 -4.38 7.18
CA ARG A 31 32.81 -5.78 7.01
C ARG A 31 31.32 -5.89 6.68
N ASN A 32 30.48 -5.08 7.31
CA ASN A 32 29.04 -5.07 7.03
C ASN A 32 28.75 -4.56 5.62
N GLN A 33 29.49 -3.54 5.15
CA GLN A 33 29.36 -3.03 3.80
C GLN A 33 29.71 -4.09 2.77
N MET A 34 30.82 -4.80 2.96
CA MET A 34 31.19 -5.94 2.11
C MET A 34 30.10 -7.02 2.11
N ALA A 35 29.55 -7.37 3.27
CA ALA A 35 28.47 -8.36 3.36
C ALA A 35 27.20 -7.93 2.61
N ARG A 36 26.88 -6.62 2.60
CA ARG A 36 25.75 -6.08 1.80
C ARG A 36 26.05 -6.16 0.31
N ASP A 37 27.25 -5.75 -0.09
CA ASP A 37 27.66 -5.77 -1.49
C ASP A 37 27.70 -7.20 -2.05
N ASP A 38 28.18 -8.16 -1.26
CA ASP A 38 28.18 -9.59 -1.60
C ASP A 38 26.76 -10.14 -1.72
N TYR A 39 25.87 -9.81 -0.77
CA TYR A 39 24.46 -10.20 -0.84
C TYR A 39 23.76 -9.60 -2.08
N ASP A 40 23.94 -8.31 -2.35
CA ASP A 40 23.34 -7.65 -3.51
C ASP A 40 23.84 -8.25 -4.82
N LYS A 41 25.13 -8.60 -4.88
CA LYS A 41 25.73 -9.33 -6.00
C LYS A 41 25.09 -10.71 -6.18
N GLU A 42 24.97 -11.49 -5.11
CA GLU A 42 24.35 -12.82 -5.14
C GLU A 42 22.88 -12.77 -5.55
N VAL A 43 22.11 -11.80 -5.02
CA VAL A 43 20.71 -11.59 -5.40
C VAL A 43 20.57 -11.22 -6.87
N LYS A 44 21.46 -10.35 -7.38
CA LYS A 44 21.48 -9.98 -8.80
C LYS A 44 21.82 -11.17 -9.68
N GLU A 45 22.84 -11.95 -9.33
CA GLU A 45 23.21 -13.17 -10.04
C GLU A 45 22.10 -14.22 -9.99
N ALA A 46 21.43 -14.41 -8.84
CA ALA A 46 20.32 -15.34 -8.71
C ALA A 46 19.14 -14.90 -9.60
N LYS A 47 18.81 -13.60 -9.62
CA LYS A 47 17.81 -13.03 -10.53
C LYS A 47 18.22 -13.14 -12.01
N GLU A 48 19.50 -13.05 -12.33
CA GLU A 48 20.01 -13.21 -13.70
C GLU A 48 20.02 -14.67 -14.14
N LYS A 49 20.42 -15.61 -13.28
CA LYS A 49 20.32 -17.06 -13.50
C LYS A 49 18.87 -17.50 -13.65
N GLN A 50 17.96 -16.87 -12.90
CA GLN A 50 16.51 -17.06 -13.05
C GLN A 50 15.89 -16.25 -14.18
N LYS A 51 16.61 -15.32 -14.81
CA LYS A 51 16.14 -14.69 -16.05
C LYS A 51 16.30 -15.77 -17.11
N PRO A 52 15.23 -16.46 -17.53
CA PRO A 52 15.37 -17.44 -18.59
C PRO A 52 16.01 -16.71 -19.77
N ARG A 53 17.05 -17.32 -20.35
CA ARG A 53 17.56 -16.93 -21.66
C ARG A 53 16.37 -16.59 -22.53
N CYS A 54 16.44 -15.47 -23.25
CA CYS A 54 15.45 -15.11 -24.25
C CYS A 54 15.43 -16.21 -25.31
N THR A 55 14.70 -17.30 -25.05
CA THR A 55 14.09 -18.09 -26.10
C THR A 55 13.16 -17.10 -26.79
N PRO A 56 13.25 -16.90 -28.11
CA PRO A 56 12.19 -16.18 -28.81
C PRO A 56 10.90 -16.92 -28.45
N GLY A 57 10.04 -16.27 -27.68
CA GLY A 57 8.78 -16.87 -27.27
C GLY A 57 8.03 -17.32 -28.52
N PRO A 58 7.24 -18.41 -28.46
CA PRO A 58 6.41 -18.79 -29.59
C PRO A 58 5.63 -17.55 -30.04
N SER A 59 5.71 -17.23 -31.34
CA SER A 59 5.07 -16.06 -31.92
C SER A 59 3.59 -16.10 -31.56
N ARG A 60 3.21 -15.36 -30.51
CA ARG A 60 1.80 -15.17 -30.16
C ARG A 60 1.10 -14.72 -31.44
N PRO A 61 -0.04 -15.32 -31.81
CA PRO A 61 -0.82 -14.84 -32.94
C PRO A 61 -1.04 -13.33 -32.74
N LYS A 62 -0.70 -12.54 -33.77
CA LYS A 62 -0.85 -11.10 -33.75
C LYS A 62 -2.30 -10.78 -33.39
N LYS A 63 -2.49 -9.78 -32.54
CA LYS A 63 -3.83 -9.25 -32.24
C LYS A 63 -4.53 -8.96 -33.58
N PRO A 64 -5.81 -9.35 -33.76
CA PRO A 64 -6.53 -8.99 -34.97
C PRO A 64 -6.52 -7.47 -35.12
N ASP A 65 -6.18 -6.98 -36.31
CA ASP A 65 -6.09 -5.54 -36.66
C ASP A 65 -7.48 -4.86 -36.71
N GLN A 66 -8.54 -5.55 -36.32
CA GLN A 66 -9.90 -5.05 -36.47
C GLN A 66 -10.42 -4.46 -35.15
N PRO A 67 -10.59 -3.13 -35.06
CA PRO A 67 -11.38 -2.55 -33.99
C PRO A 67 -12.84 -2.96 -34.17
N VAL A 68 -13.30 -3.91 -33.36
CA VAL A 68 -14.69 -4.40 -33.35
C VAL A 68 -15.64 -3.36 -32.73
N TYR A 69 -15.10 -2.36 -32.04
CA TYR A 69 -15.88 -1.33 -31.37
C TYR A 69 -15.54 0.06 -31.90
N HIS A 70 -16.56 0.72 -32.44
CA HIS A 70 -16.53 2.14 -32.76
C HIS A 70 -17.41 2.87 -31.74
N PRO A 71 -16.84 3.67 -30.82
CA PRO A 71 -17.63 4.46 -29.90
C PRO A 71 -18.56 5.40 -30.69
N ARG A 72 -19.83 5.44 -30.30
CA ARG A 72 -20.77 6.44 -30.83
C ARG A 72 -20.22 7.83 -30.50
N GLN A 73 -19.84 8.59 -31.52
CA GLN A 73 -19.47 9.99 -31.32
C GLN A 73 -20.72 10.74 -30.83
N GLY A 74 -20.69 11.11 -29.55
CA GLY A 74 -21.69 11.93 -28.91
C GLY A 74 -21.64 13.35 -29.45
N GLY A 75 -22.49 13.63 -30.45
CA GLY A 75 -23.26 14.86 -30.56
C GLY A 75 -22.53 16.18 -30.81
N LEU A 76 -22.33 16.52 -32.09
CA LEU A 76 -22.48 17.91 -32.56
C LEU A 76 -23.04 17.97 -34.00
N LYS A 77 -24.38 17.96 -34.10
CA LYS A 77 -25.27 18.72 -35.02
C LYS A 77 -24.65 19.20 -36.35
N ARG A 78 -25.16 19.03 -37.57
CA ARG A 78 -26.44 18.67 -38.26
C ARG A 78 -26.02 18.39 -39.73
N ALA A 79 -26.64 17.53 -40.54
CA ALA A 79 -27.88 17.84 -41.24
C ALA A 79 -28.29 16.67 -42.20
N THR A 80 -29.61 16.46 -42.30
CA THR A 80 -30.40 15.85 -43.41
C THR A 80 -30.07 14.40 -43.80
N SER A 81 -30.98 13.41 -43.73
CA SER A 81 -32.42 13.42 -44.00
C SER A 81 -33.06 12.07 -43.59
N LYS A 82 -34.35 12.13 -43.18
CA LYS A 82 -35.44 11.11 -43.25
C LYS A 82 -35.08 9.65 -42.87
N GLN A 83 -35.72 9.00 -41.90
CA GLN A 83 -37.15 8.68 -41.90
C GLN A 83 -37.57 8.07 -40.54
N GLU A 84 -38.87 8.18 -40.28
CA GLU A 84 -39.58 7.93 -39.01
C GLU A 84 -39.67 6.45 -38.62
N LYS A 85 -39.59 6.14 -37.31
CA LYS A 85 -40.55 5.26 -36.61
C LYS A 85 -40.38 5.31 -35.09
N GLU A 86 -41.26 6.09 -34.48
CA GLU A 86 -42.06 5.82 -33.27
C GLU A 86 -41.47 5.13 -32.03
N GLU A 87 -41.55 5.92 -30.96
CA GLU A 87 -42.09 5.61 -29.63
C GLU A 87 -41.26 4.83 -28.59
N SER A 88 -40.97 5.60 -27.52
CA SER A 88 -41.16 5.26 -26.11
C SER A 88 -40.01 4.57 -25.35
N GLY A 89 -39.24 5.44 -24.66
CA GLY A 89 -38.61 5.22 -23.35
C GLY A 89 -37.41 4.26 -23.36
N SER A 90 -36.17 4.69 -23.53
CA SER A 90 -35.38 5.52 -22.59
C SER A 90 -35.54 5.12 -21.11
N SER A 91 -34.77 4.12 -20.69
CA SER A 91 -34.03 4.04 -19.42
C SER A 91 -33.22 2.73 -19.49
N SER A 92 -32.00 2.64 -20.01
CA SER A 92 -30.77 3.28 -19.50
C SER A 92 -30.87 3.70 -18.03
N SER A 93 -31.22 2.76 -17.16
CA SER A 93 -30.92 2.87 -15.74
C SER A 93 -29.40 2.74 -15.56
N ASN A 94 -28.69 3.80 -15.91
CA ASN A 94 -27.62 4.25 -15.05
C ASN A 94 -28.34 4.98 -13.93
N GLU A 95 -28.80 4.25 -12.91
CA GLU A 95 -28.87 4.90 -11.62
C GLU A 95 -27.47 5.47 -11.39
N PRO A 96 -27.31 6.75 -11.00
CA PRO A 96 -26.10 7.09 -10.27
C PRO A 96 -26.08 6.11 -9.10
N ASP A 97 -25.16 5.14 -9.10
CA ASP A 97 -24.86 4.39 -7.89
C ASP A 97 -24.76 5.45 -6.78
N PRO A 98 -25.57 5.38 -5.71
CA PRO A 98 -25.61 6.44 -4.69
C PRO A 98 -24.24 6.62 -3.99
N CYS A 99 -23.26 5.78 -4.31
CA CYS A 99 -21.88 5.80 -3.83
C CYS A 99 -20.96 6.79 -4.58
N GLY A 100 -21.45 7.96 -5.00
CA GLY A 100 -20.59 9.06 -5.47
C GLY A 100 -19.64 9.64 -4.40
N SER A 101 -19.68 9.08 -3.18
CA SER A 101 -19.02 9.59 -1.99
C SER A 101 -18.29 8.53 -1.17
N GLU A 102 -17.97 7.35 -1.73
CA GLU A 102 -17.14 6.37 -1.02
C GLU A 102 -15.79 7.00 -0.59
N LEU A 103 -15.45 6.83 0.70
CA LEU A 103 -14.16 7.25 1.26
C LEU A 103 -13.20 6.08 1.34
N PHE A 104 -13.65 4.95 1.91
CA PHE A 104 -12.82 3.79 2.15
C PHE A 104 -13.61 2.51 2.43
N CYS A 105 -13.00 1.37 2.15
CA CYS A 105 -13.44 0.06 2.61
C CYS A 105 -12.74 -0.26 3.95
N LEU A 106 -13.52 -0.54 4.98
CA LEU A 106 -13.05 -1.01 6.28
C LEU A 106 -13.17 -2.53 6.33
N GLU A 107 -12.03 -3.22 6.35
CA GLU A 107 -11.97 -4.66 6.53
C GLU A 107 -11.64 -4.99 7.99
N TYR A 108 -12.31 -5.97 8.55
CA TYR A 108 -12.00 -6.49 9.89
C TYR A 108 -12.16 -8.00 9.93
N GLU A 109 -11.31 -8.64 10.71
CA GLU A 109 -11.38 -10.05 11.03
C GLU A 109 -12.12 -10.23 12.35
N ALA A 110 -13.13 -11.09 12.37
CA ALA A 110 -13.83 -11.45 13.58
C ALA A 110 -13.10 -12.54 14.36
N ASP A 111 -13.48 -12.76 15.62
CA ASP A 111 -12.87 -13.80 16.47
C ASP A 111 -13.01 -15.22 15.87
N GLY A 112 -13.98 -15.41 14.97
CA GLY A 112 -14.16 -16.65 14.20
C GLY A 112 -13.27 -16.77 12.95
N GLY A 113 -12.38 -15.82 12.69
CA GLY A 113 -11.54 -15.75 11.48
C GLY A 113 -12.29 -15.27 10.23
N GLU A 114 -13.54 -14.82 10.37
CA GLU A 114 -14.33 -14.30 9.25
C GLU A 114 -13.94 -12.86 8.94
N ILE A 115 -13.48 -12.61 7.71
CA ILE A 115 -13.13 -11.27 7.25
C ILE A 115 -14.37 -10.61 6.64
N THR A 116 -14.82 -9.51 7.24
CA THR A 116 -15.94 -8.71 6.76
C THR A 116 -15.46 -7.35 6.25
N ALA A 117 -15.97 -6.92 5.10
CA ALA A 117 -15.73 -5.59 4.54
C ALA A 117 -16.96 -4.69 4.69
N VAL A 118 -16.74 -3.42 5.05
CA VAL A 118 -17.77 -2.38 5.16
C VAL A 118 -17.33 -1.15 4.38
N THR A 119 -18.08 -0.78 3.36
CA THR A 119 -17.87 0.46 2.62
C THR A 119 -18.35 1.66 3.43
N VAL A 120 -17.48 2.66 3.63
CA VAL A 120 -17.76 3.90 4.36
C VAL A 120 -17.79 5.08 3.39
N CYS A 121 -18.90 5.82 3.40
CA CYS A 121 -19.15 7.01 2.59
C CYS A 121 -18.86 8.31 3.35
N LYS A 122 -18.77 9.45 2.64
CA LYS A 122 -18.46 10.77 3.24
C LYS A 122 -19.52 11.26 4.23
N GLU A 123 -20.77 10.92 3.95
CA GLU A 123 -21.96 11.33 4.69
C GLU A 123 -22.31 10.35 5.81
N ASP A 124 -21.61 9.23 5.92
CA ASP A 124 -21.88 8.24 6.96
C ASP A 124 -21.48 8.77 8.34
N ASP A 125 -22.32 8.48 9.33
CA ASP A 125 -21.99 8.75 10.73
C ASP A 125 -21.05 7.66 11.26
N PRO A 126 -19.89 8.02 11.83
CA PRO A 126 -18.92 7.06 12.35
C PRO A 126 -19.52 6.20 13.48
N GLU A 127 -20.51 6.73 14.20
CA GLU A 127 -21.20 6.02 15.28
C GLU A 127 -22.10 4.91 14.73
N LEU A 128 -22.81 5.18 13.64
CA LEU A 128 -23.67 4.21 12.97
C LEU A 128 -22.83 3.11 12.30
N VAL A 129 -21.70 3.48 11.67
CA VAL A 129 -20.77 2.50 11.10
C VAL A 129 -20.21 1.59 12.19
N THR A 130 -19.79 2.16 13.31
CA THR A 130 -19.29 1.38 14.47
C THR A 130 -20.38 0.46 15.01
N ALA A 131 -21.61 0.97 15.19
CA ALA A 131 -22.73 0.17 15.69
C ALA A 131 -23.08 -0.99 14.75
N LYS A 132 -23.09 -0.76 13.42
CA LYS A 132 -23.28 -1.83 12.42
C LYS A 132 -22.25 -2.95 12.57
N ILE A 133 -21.00 -2.60 12.84
CA ILE A 133 -19.91 -3.57 13.07
C ILE A 133 -20.11 -4.29 14.42
N CYS A 134 -20.50 -3.56 15.47
CA CYS A 134 -20.77 -4.14 16.79
C CYS A 134 -21.96 -5.11 16.81
N SER A 135 -22.94 -4.92 15.92
CA SER A 135 -24.06 -5.86 15.78
C SER A 135 -23.63 -7.19 15.15
N ARG A 136 -22.56 -7.17 14.34
CA ARG A 136 -22.02 -8.37 13.68
C ARG A 136 -20.92 -9.04 14.50
N ASN A 137 -20.12 -8.26 15.23
CA ASN A 137 -19.03 -8.73 16.06
C ASN A 137 -19.17 -8.24 17.51
N LYS A 138 -18.93 -9.14 18.47
CA LYS A 138 -18.95 -8.86 19.91
C LYS A 138 -17.70 -8.09 20.34
N LEU A 139 -17.66 -6.79 20.05
CA LEU A 139 -16.54 -5.93 20.43
C LEU A 139 -16.66 -5.43 21.89
N ASP A 140 -15.57 -5.55 22.65
CA ASP A 140 -15.43 -4.98 24.00
C ASP A 140 -15.66 -3.45 24.00
N PRO A 141 -16.20 -2.81 25.06
CA PRO A 141 -16.47 -1.37 25.08
C PRO A 141 -15.24 -0.51 24.72
N LEU A 142 -14.05 -0.92 25.15
CA LEU A 142 -12.81 -0.19 24.83
C LEU A 142 -12.49 -0.27 23.33
N MET A 143 -12.65 -1.45 22.73
CA MET A 143 -12.41 -1.68 21.31
C MET A 143 -13.45 -0.95 20.44
N ARG A 144 -14.70 -0.86 20.90
CA ARG A 144 -15.74 -0.06 20.24
C ARG A 144 -15.38 1.42 20.22
N GLN A 145 -14.87 1.96 21.33
CA GLN A 145 -14.43 3.35 21.41
C GLN A 145 -13.22 3.60 20.48
N ALA A 146 -12.24 2.71 20.50
CA ALA A 146 -11.07 2.79 19.62
C ALA A 146 -11.45 2.73 18.13
N LEU A 147 -12.36 1.82 17.76
CA LEU A 147 -12.87 1.72 16.39
C LEU A 147 -13.59 3.00 15.94
N LYS A 148 -14.46 3.53 16.80
CA LYS A 148 -15.15 4.81 16.56
C LYS A 148 -14.17 5.95 16.34
N GLN A 149 -13.13 6.04 17.16
CA GLN A 149 -12.08 7.04 17.00
C GLN A 149 -11.32 6.85 15.69
N ARG A 150 -10.94 5.61 15.37
CA ARG A 150 -10.22 5.29 14.13
C ARG A 150 -11.00 5.68 12.88
N ILE A 151 -12.29 5.35 12.82
CA ILE A 151 -13.15 5.72 11.69
C ILE A 151 -13.23 7.24 11.55
N ARG A 152 -13.39 7.98 12.65
CA ARG A 152 -13.42 9.46 12.63
C ARG A 152 -12.13 10.06 12.08
N GLU A 153 -10.98 9.60 12.54
CA GLU A 153 -9.67 10.08 12.10
C GLU A 153 -9.45 9.77 10.61
N GLU A 154 -9.79 8.55 10.19
CA GLU A 154 -9.63 8.12 8.79
C GLU A 154 -10.56 8.91 7.85
N MET A 155 -11.81 9.17 8.26
CA MET A 155 -12.72 10.03 7.53
C MET A 155 -12.21 11.47 7.43
N ALA A 156 -11.69 12.04 8.52
CA ALA A 156 -11.14 13.39 8.54
C ALA A 156 -9.91 13.52 7.63
N LYS A 157 -9.00 12.54 7.70
CA LYS A 157 -7.78 12.50 6.87
C LYS A 157 -8.10 12.51 5.38
N ARG A 158 -9.08 11.70 4.95
CA ARG A 158 -9.48 11.60 3.53
C ARG A 158 -10.33 12.78 3.05
N LYS A 159 -10.92 13.56 3.96
CA LYS A 159 -11.61 14.83 3.63
C LYS A 159 -10.62 15.96 3.32
N VAL A 160 -9.42 15.97 3.91
CA VAL A 160 -8.39 17.01 3.71
C VAL A 160 -7.52 16.76 2.48
N GLN A 161 -7.38 15.51 2.04
CA GLN A 161 -6.46 15.11 0.96
C GLN A 161 -7.05 15.16 -0.47
N ARG A 162 -8.27 15.68 -0.64
CA ARG A 162 -8.89 15.95 -1.96
C ARG A 162 -8.82 17.43 -2.28
#